data_AF-A0A2G1WA14-F1
#
_entry.id   AF-A0A2G1WA14-F1
#
_cell.length_a   1.000
_cell.length_b   1.000
_cell.length_c   1.000
_cell.angle_alpha   90.00
_cell.angle_beta   90.00
_cell.angle_gamma   90.00
#
_symmetry.space_group_name_H-M   'P 1'
#
loop_
_entity.id
_entity.type
_entity.pdbx_description
1 polymer ?
#
loop_
_entity_poly.entity_id
_entity_poly.type
_entity_poly.pdbx_seq_one_letter_code
_entity_poly.pdbx_strand_id
1 'polypeptide(L)'
;MDAESWKKHIQFFLTPHPVYHEAGEDMYVPREGYTVASIFTGGLRIVGDTETLEVNYNNPDLLILSLNTTATSHIYRFDWDHLVAFELVRDNEADDDLPWPPRISMN
;
A
#
# COMPACT_ATOMS: atom_id res chain seq x y z
N MET A 1 9.35 -3.28 -14.25
CA MET A 1 9.97 -2.07 -13.67
C MET A 1 11.00 -2.54 -12.66
N ASP A 2 12.16 -1.89 -12.54
CA ASP A 2 13.18 -2.31 -11.56
C ASP A 2 12.83 -1.88 -10.12
N ALA A 3 13.53 -2.46 -9.15
CA ALA A 3 13.31 -2.19 -7.72
C ALA A 3 13.43 -0.69 -7.38
N GLU A 4 14.44 -0.01 -7.92
CA GLU A 4 14.69 1.41 -7.64
C GLU A 4 13.59 2.33 -8.20
N SER A 5 13.07 2.00 -9.38
CA SER A 5 11.93 2.69 -9.94
C SER A 5 10.70 2.44 -9.10
N TRP A 6 10.43 1.21 -8.65
CA TRP A 6 9.30 0.91 -7.78
C TRP A 6 9.37 1.66 -6.45
N LYS A 7 10.51 1.60 -5.74
CA LYS A 7 10.74 2.33 -4.49
C LYS A 7 10.39 3.82 -4.63
N LYS A 8 10.83 4.46 -5.72
CA LYS A 8 10.52 5.88 -6.00
C LYS A 8 9.04 6.17 -6.20
N HIS A 9 8.28 5.24 -6.75
CA HIS A 9 6.84 5.41 -6.94
C HIS A 9 6.08 5.14 -5.64
N ILE A 10 6.40 4.05 -4.93
CA ILE A 10 5.65 3.65 -3.74
C ILE A 10 5.90 4.58 -2.55
N GLN A 11 7.11 5.15 -2.41
CA GLN A 11 7.44 6.09 -1.32
C GLN A 11 6.50 7.31 -1.27
N PHE A 12 5.86 7.65 -2.40
CA PHE A 12 4.88 8.74 -2.43
C PHE A 12 3.68 8.45 -1.53
N PHE A 13 3.26 7.19 -1.44
CA PHE A 13 2.10 6.76 -0.64
C PHE A 13 2.45 6.41 0.80
N LEU A 14 3.74 6.34 1.12
CA LEU A 14 4.24 5.83 2.38
C LEU A 14 4.86 6.94 3.24
N THR A 15 4.93 6.69 4.54
CA THR A 15 5.67 7.46 5.54
C THR A 15 6.46 6.49 6.41
N PRO A 16 7.60 6.89 7.00
CA PRO A 16 8.27 6.06 8.00
C PRO A 16 7.30 5.64 9.10
N HIS A 17 7.39 4.39 9.54
CA HIS A 17 6.58 3.84 10.62
C HIS A 17 6.86 4.65 11.91
N PRO A 18 5.82 5.07 12.67
CA PRO A 18 5.99 5.97 13.83
C PRO A 18 6.73 5.31 15.01
N VAL A 19 6.72 3.99 15.09
CA VAL A 19 7.50 3.20 16.05
C VAL A 19 8.75 2.69 15.37
N TYR A 20 9.92 2.95 15.95
CA TYR A 20 11.17 2.35 15.49
C TYR A 20 11.13 0.82 15.71
N HIS A 21 11.32 0.06 14.64
CA HIS A 21 11.53 -1.38 14.73
C HIS A 21 12.98 -1.65 15.16
N GLU A 22 13.20 -2.73 15.91
CA GLU A 22 14.54 -3.10 16.38
C GLU A 22 15.50 -3.33 15.20
N ALA A 23 16.78 -2.98 15.39
CA ALA A 23 17.89 -3.20 14.46
C ALA A 23 17.95 -2.35 13.17
N GLY A 24 17.39 -1.14 13.16
CA GLY A 24 17.70 -0.14 12.11
C GLY A 24 17.14 -0.49 10.73
N GLU A 25 16.10 -1.34 10.68
CA GLU A 25 15.32 -1.55 9.47
C GLU A 25 14.36 -0.37 9.25
N ASP A 26 14.46 0.32 8.11
CA ASP A 26 13.49 1.32 7.73
C ASP A 26 12.16 0.62 7.41
N MET A 27 11.22 0.74 8.32
CA MET A 27 9.85 0.28 8.13
C MET A 27 8.98 1.45 7.71
N TYR A 28 8.05 1.21 6.81
CA TYR A 28 7.13 2.23 6.31
C TYR A 28 5.69 1.77 6.48
N VAL A 29 4.78 2.74 6.53
CA VAL A 29 3.33 2.51 6.55
C VAL A 29 2.68 3.42 5.51
N PRO A 30 1.48 3.10 5.03
CA PRO A 30 0.65 4.06 4.31
C PRO A 30 0.52 5.37 5.09
N ARG A 31 0.52 6.49 4.37
CA ARG A 31 0.27 7.80 4.97
C ARG A 31 -1.09 7.82 5.65
N GLU A 32 -1.21 8.63 6.70
CA GLU A 32 -2.48 8.79 7.41
C GLU A 32 -3.62 9.18 6.45
N GLY A 33 -4.72 8.45 6.52
CA GLY A 33 -5.87 8.60 5.62
C GLY A 33 -5.71 7.93 4.25
N TYR A 34 -4.61 7.22 3.99
CA TYR A 34 -4.44 6.43 2.77
C TYR A 34 -4.67 4.96 3.06
N THR A 35 -5.60 4.36 2.33
CA THR A 35 -5.68 2.91 2.12
C THR A 35 -4.98 2.61 0.80
N VAL A 36 -4.06 1.65 0.78
CA VAL A 36 -3.31 1.29 -0.43
C VAL A 36 -3.50 -0.17 -0.78
N ALA A 37 -3.40 -0.50 -2.06
CA ALA A 37 -3.38 -1.88 -2.55
C ALA A 37 -2.09 -2.17 -3.31
N SER A 38 -1.46 -3.29 -2.95
CA SER A 38 -0.38 -3.91 -3.71
C SER A 38 -0.95 -5.09 -4.50
N ILE A 39 -0.83 -5.05 -5.83
CA ILE A 39 -1.33 -6.08 -6.74
C ILE A 39 -0.14 -6.83 -7.34
N PHE A 40 -0.15 -8.15 -7.23
CA PHE A 40 0.93 -9.02 -7.70
C PHE A 40 0.47 -9.91 -8.85
N THR A 41 1.45 -10.44 -9.60
CA THR A 41 1.21 -11.48 -10.59
C THR A 41 0.47 -12.67 -9.97
N GLY A 42 -0.45 -13.28 -10.71
CA GLY A 42 -1.35 -14.32 -10.19
C GLY A 42 -2.61 -13.80 -9.48
N GLY A 43 -2.81 -12.48 -9.43
CA GLY A 43 -4.06 -11.86 -8.97
C GLY A 43 -4.16 -11.68 -7.46
N LEU A 44 -3.08 -11.87 -6.72
CA LEU A 44 -3.03 -11.56 -5.30
C LEU A 44 -3.11 -10.04 -5.11
N ARG A 45 -4.04 -9.60 -4.25
CA ARG A 45 -4.22 -8.21 -3.86
C ARG A 45 -4.12 -8.09 -2.35
N ILE A 46 -3.15 -7.30 -1.88
CA ILE A 46 -2.95 -6.99 -0.46
C ILE A 46 -3.36 -5.55 -0.25
N VAL A 47 -4.31 -5.32 0.67
CA VAL A 47 -4.84 -4.00 0.98
C VAL A 47 -4.57 -3.70 2.44
N GLY A 48 -4.15 -2.49 2.74
CA GLY A 48 -4.09 -2.01 4.11
C GLY A 48 -3.81 -0.52 4.19
N ASP A 49 -3.90 -0.02 5.40
CA ASP A 49 -3.79 1.38 5.78
C ASP A 49 -2.62 1.58 6.76
N THR A 50 -2.54 2.76 7.35
CA THR A 50 -1.51 3.13 8.33
C THR A 50 -1.45 2.20 9.54
N GLU A 51 -2.57 1.59 9.95
CA GLU A 51 -2.65 0.76 11.16
C GLU A 51 -2.40 -0.72 10.87
N THR A 52 -2.69 -1.15 9.64
CA THR A 52 -2.76 -2.57 9.29
C THR A 52 -1.64 -3.05 8.37
N LEU A 53 -0.95 -2.16 7.66
CA LEU A 53 0.08 -2.53 6.68
C LEU A 53 1.43 -1.90 6.98
N GLU A 54 2.43 -2.76 7.19
CA GLU A 54 3.84 -2.37 7.22
C GLU A 54 4.53 -2.82 5.93
N VAL A 55 5.40 -1.95 5.42
CA VAL A 55 6.12 -2.12 4.16
C VAL A 55 7.61 -2.00 4.44
N ASN A 56 8.37 -3.03 4.07
CA ASN A 56 9.83 -3.04 4.13
C ASN A 56 10.40 -3.32 2.74
N TYR A 57 11.30 -2.43 2.31
CA TYR A 57 12.03 -2.55 1.05
C TYR A 57 13.54 -2.31 1.23
N ASN A 58 14.06 -2.59 2.43
CA ASN A 58 15.49 -2.46 2.76
C ASN A 58 16.33 -3.47 1.99
N ASN A 59 15.76 -4.64 1.72
CA ASN A 59 16.39 -5.63 0.85
C ASN A 59 16.28 -5.16 -0.61
N PRO A 60 17.40 -5.08 -1.38
CA PRO A 60 17.36 -4.65 -2.78
C PRO A 60 16.53 -5.56 -3.67
N ASP A 61 16.40 -6.84 -3.32
CA ASP A 61 15.76 -7.86 -4.15
C ASP A 61 14.28 -8.07 -3.78
N LEU A 62 13.87 -7.72 -2.56
CA LEU A 62 12.56 -8.07 -2.02
C LEU A 62 11.74 -6.85 -1.56
N LEU A 63 10.44 -6.91 -1.89
CA LEU A 63 9.39 -6.17 -1.21
C LEU A 63 8.73 -7.06 -0.16
N ILE A 64 8.74 -6.62 1.09
CA ILE A 64 8.14 -7.33 2.22
C ILE A 64 6.93 -6.54 2.70
N LEU A 65 5.78 -7.21 2.79
CA LEU A 65 4.53 -6.65 3.27
C LEU A 65 4.08 -7.44 4.51
N SER A 66 3.93 -6.74 5.63
CA SER A 66 3.38 -7.28 6.88
C SER A 66 1.98 -6.73 7.06
N LEU A 67 0.97 -7.60 6.97
CA LEU A 67 -0.43 -7.24 7.15
C LEU A 67 -0.89 -7.71 8.53
N ASN A 68 -1.18 -6.79 9.42
CA ASN A 68 -1.70 -7.03 10.76
C ASN A 68 -3.17 -6.66 10.83
N THR A 69 -4.04 -7.67 10.86
CA THR A 69 -5.48 -7.49 11.04
C THR A 69 -5.91 -7.95 12.42
N THR A 70 -7.11 -7.58 12.86
CA THR A 70 -7.68 -7.98 14.16
C THR A 70 -7.72 -9.49 14.40
N ALA A 71 -7.67 -10.31 13.33
CA ALA A 71 -7.74 -11.76 13.41
C ALA A 71 -6.40 -12.47 13.16
N THR A 72 -5.53 -11.91 12.32
CA THR A 72 -4.35 -12.61 11.78
C THR A 72 -3.25 -11.64 11.36
N SER A 73 -2.00 -12.03 11.60
CA SER A 73 -0.81 -11.40 11.04
C SER A 73 -0.25 -12.27 9.91
N HIS A 74 0.00 -11.65 8.75
CA HIS A 74 0.58 -12.30 7.58
C HIS A 74 1.80 -11.53 7.09
N ILE A 75 2.86 -12.25 6.73
CA ILE A 75 4.06 -11.67 6.11
C ILE A 75 4.20 -12.23 4.69
N TYR A 76 4.21 -11.33 3.73
CA TYR A 76 4.43 -11.64 2.33
C TYR A 76 5.79 -11.12 1.88
N ARG A 77 6.46 -11.88 1.00
CA ARG A 77 7.77 -11.53 0.43
C ARG A 77 7.70 -11.76 -1.07
N PHE A 78 7.96 -10.72 -1.85
CA PHE A 78 7.90 -10.77 -3.31
C PHE A 78 9.14 -10.14 -3.91
N ASP A 79 9.62 -10.74 -5.00
CA ASP A 79 10.54 -10.06 -5.90
C ASP A 79 9.82 -8.89 -6.58
N TRP A 80 10.55 -7.80 -6.85
CA TRP A 80 9.97 -6.56 -7.37
C TRP A 80 9.27 -6.68 -8.72
N ASP A 81 9.69 -7.63 -9.55
CA ASP A 81 9.12 -7.90 -10.87
C ASP A 81 7.76 -8.58 -10.80
N HIS A 82 7.39 -9.13 -9.64
CA HIS A 82 6.04 -9.65 -9.39
C HIS A 82 5.03 -8.56 -9.01
N LEU A 83 5.48 -7.37 -8.61
CA LEU A 83 4.58 -6.24 -8.34
C LEU A 83 4.06 -5.67 -9.66
N VAL A 84 2.73 -5.68 -9.82
CA VAL A 84 2.04 -5.16 -11.00
C VAL A 84 1.63 -3.72 -10.78
N ALA A 85 1.07 -3.42 -9.60
CA ALA A 85 0.58 -2.10 -9.25
C ALA A 85 0.67 -1.85 -7.74
N PHE A 86 0.88 -0.58 -7.39
CA PHE A 86 0.75 -0.05 -6.03
C PHE A 86 -0.13 1.19 -6.12
N GLU A 87 -1.35 1.10 -5.62
CA GLU A 87 -2.40 2.09 -5.88
C GLU A 87 -3.02 2.63 -4.59
N LEU A 88 -3.44 3.89 -4.62
CA LEU A 88 -4.32 4.46 -3.60
C LEU A 88 -5.72 3.90 -3.81
N VAL A 89 -6.27 3.28 -2.77
CA VAL A 89 -7.63 2.79 -2.71
C VAL A 89 -8.43 3.81 -1.91
N ARG A 90 -9.47 4.37 -2.51
CA ARG A 90 -10.43 5.17 -1.77
C ARG A 90 -11.37 4.21 -1.06
N ASP A 91 -11.45 4.27 0.26
CA ASP A 91 -12.56 3.64 1.00
C ASP A 91 -13.83 4.42 0.67
N ASN A 92 -14.54 3.94 -0.34
CA ASN A 92 -15.89 4.39 -0.66
C ASN A 92 -16.87 3.65 0.25
N GLU A 93 -16.98 4.06 1.51
CA GLU A 93 -18.21 3.81 2.30
C GLU A 93 -19.21 4.97 2.21
N ALA A 94 -18.97 5.99 1.36
CA ALA A 94 -19.80 7.19 1.28
C ALA A 94 -20.32 7.59 -0.11
N ASP A 95 -20.04 6.83 -1.18
CA ASP A 95 -20.36 7.25 -2.56
C ASP A 95 -21.54 6.48 -3.21
N ASP A 96 -22.25 5.59 -2.48
CA ASP A 96 -23.40 4.85 -3.02
C ASP A 96 -24.63 5.73 -3.34
N ASP A 97 -24.63 7.01 -2.94
CA ASP A 97 -25.75 7.94 -3.18
C ASP A 97 -25.46 9.05 -4.23
N LEU A 98 -24.31 9.04 -4.90
CA LEU A 98 -24.05 10.01 -5.97
C LEU A 98 -24.39 9.42 -7.35
N PRO A 99 -25.41 9.94 -8.07
CA PRO A 99 -25.71 9.46 -9.40
C PRO A 99 -24.55 9.78 -10.35
N TRP A 100 -23.85 8.74 -10.78
CA TRP A 100 -22.90 8.84 -11.89
C TRP A 100 -23.66 8.91 -13.23
N PRO A 101 -23.25 9.78 -14.17
CA PRO A 101 -22.17 10.75 -14.07
C PRO A 101 -22.58 12.05 -13.37
N PRO A 102 -21.62 12.77 -12.74
CA PRO A 102 -21.87 14.05 -12.09
C PRO A 102 -22.44 15.04 -13.10
N ARG A 103 -23.66 15.54 -12.85
CA ARG A 103 -24.23 16.63 -13.63
C ARG A 103 -23.48 17.91 -13.30
N ILE A 104 -22.64 18.38 -14.22
CA ILE A 104 -22.10 19.73 -14.18
C ILE A 104 -23.26 20.69 -14.48
N SER A 105 -23.79 21.33 -13.43
CA SER A 105 -24.70 22.47 -13.61
C SER A 105 -23.87 23.69 -13.98
N MET A 106 -23.92 24.09 -15.26
CA MET A 106 -23.43 25.40 -15.68
C MET A 106 -24.51 26.44 -15.35
N ASN A 107 -24.19 27.36 -14.45
CA ASN A 107 -24.88 28.66 -14.33
C ASN A 107 -24.06 29.72 -15.06
#